data_AF-A0A950WQ62-F1
#
_entry.id   AF-A0A950WQ62-F1
#
_cell.length_a   1.000
_cell.length_b   1.000
_cell.length_c   1.000
_cell.angle_alpha   90.00
_cell.angle_beta   90.00
_cell.angle_gamma   90.00
#
_symmetry.space_group_name_H-M   'P 1'
#
loop_
_entity.id
_entity.type
_entity.pdbx_description
1 polymer ?
#
loop_
_entity_poly.entity_id
_entity_poly.type
_entity_poly.pdbx_seq_one_letter_code
_entity_poly.pdbx_strand_id
1 'polypeptide(L)' 'MTNVIASRARLVCELVVQTANLMVGIPDYQTYVRHRRTNHPRQPIMSYEEFFRERQEARYAVSKGRFRGCC' A
#
# COMPACT_ATOMS: atom_id res chain seq x y z
N MET A 1 -7.76 -21.22 24.24
CA MET A 1 -7.69 -21.86 22.90
C MET A 1 -8.36 -21.02 21.80
N THR A 2 -9.55 -20.46 22.03
CA THR A 2 -10.25 -19.57 21.06
C THR A 2 -9.44 -18.37 20.58
N ASN A 3 -8.70 -17.71 21.48
CA ASN A 3 -7.85 -16.56 21.15
C ASN A 3 -6.71 -16.89 20.17
N VAL A 4 -6.19 -18.13 20.16
CA VAL A 4 -5.11 -18.55 19.27
C VAL A 4 -5.64 -18.79 17.87
N ILE A 5 -6.83 -19.39 17.76
CA ILE A 5 -7.49 -19.62 16.46
C ILE A 5 -7.87 -18.27 15.84
N ALA A 6 -8.45 -17.34 16.63
CA ALA A 6 -8.81 -16.01 16.17
C ALA A 6 -7.60 -15.18 15.70
N SER A 7 -6.48 -15.25 16.42
CA SER A 7 -5.25 -14.52 16.02
C SER A 7 -4.60 -15.12 14.77
N ARG A 8 -4.58 -16.45 14.62
CA ARG A 8 -4.12 -17.10 13.38
C ARG A 8 -5.02 -16.79 12.18
N ALA A 9 -6.33 -16.73 12.38
CA ALA A 9 -7.26 -16.35 11.32
C ALA A 9 -7.01 -14.91 10.84
N ARG A 10 -6.80 -13.95 11.75
CA ARG A 10 -6.44 -12.56 11.39
C ARG A 10 -5.16 -12.48 10.57
N LEU A 11 -4.11 -13.18 10.99
CA LEU A 11 -2.84 -13.23 10.25
C LEU A 11 -3.03 -13.71 8.81
N VAL A 12 -3.82 -14.78 8.60
CA VAL A 12 -4.11 -15.29 7.25
C VAL A 12 -4.89 -14.27 6.44
N CYS A 13 -5.92 -13.63 7.01
CA CYS A 13 -6.68 -12.60 6.31
C CYS A 13 -5.80 -11.41 5.90
N GLU A 14 -4.92 -10.94 6.79
CA GLU A 14 -3.98 -9.86 6.48
C GLU A 14 -3.03 -10.23 5.33
N LEU A 15 -2.50 -11.45 5.31
CA LEU A 15 -1.64 -11.93 4.24
C LEU A 15 -2.37 -12.02 2.89
N VAL A 16 -3.62 -12.50 2.90
CA VAL A 16 -4.45 -12.57 1.69
C VAL A 16 -4.73 -11.17 1.14
N VAL A 17 -5.07 -10.21 2.00
CA VAL A 17 -5.30 -8.81 1.60
C VAL A 17 -4.03 -8.20 1.01
N GLN A 18 -2.87 -8.38 1.65
CA GLN A 18 -1.59 -7.90 1.12
C GLN A 18 -1.28 -8.50 -0.25
N THR A 19 -1.51 -9.80 -0.42
CA THR A 19 -1.27 -10.50 -1.70
C THR A 19 -2.21 -10.01 -2.80
N ALA A 20 -3.50 -9.86 -2.50
CA ALA A 20 -4.49 -9.34 -3.45
C ALA A 20 -4.16 -7.91 -3.90
N ASN A 21 -3.78 -7.05 -2.96
CA ASN A 21 -3.34 -5.67 -3.20
C ASN A 21 -2.12 -5.61 -4.15
N LEU A 22 -1.13 -6.49 -3.94
CA LEU A 22 0.04 -6.61 -4.84
C LEU A 22 -0.36 -7.05 -6.25
N MET A 23 -1.26 -8.03 -6.40
CA MET A 23 -1.72 -8.49 -7.71
C MET A 23 -2.40 -7.39 -8.52
N VAL A 24 -3.14 -6.50 -7.86
CA VAL A 24 -3.78 -5.36 -8.54
C VAL A 24 -2.88 -4.12 -8.61
N GLY A 25 -1.64 -4.19 -8.13
CA GLY A 25 -0.69 -3.07 -8.13
C GLY A 25 -1.12 -1.91 -7.25
N ILE A 26 -1.89 -2.15 -6.19
CA ILE A 26 -2.30 -1.15 -5.20
C ILE A 26 -1.50 -1.40 -3.93
N PRO A 27 -0.48 -0.58 -3.61
CA PRO A 27 0.24 -0.74 -2.36
C PRO A 27 -0.65 -0.33 -1.19
N ASP A 28 -0.54 -1.06 -0.08
CA ASP A 28 -1.17 -0.67 1.17
C ASP A 28 -0.56 0.64 1.72
N TYR A 29 -1.39 1.49 2.33
CA TYR A 29 -0.95 2.79 2.82
C TYR A 29 0.11 2.68 3.92
N GLN A 30 0.02 1.70 4.83
CA GLN A 30 1.04 1.51 5.87
C GLN A 30 2.37 1.03 5.27
N THR A 31 2.30 0.24 4.20
CA THR A 31 3.49 -0.15 3.43
C THR A 31 4.15 1.08 2.80
N TYR A 32 3.38 2.00 2.22
CA TYR A 32 3.87 3.29 1.73
C TYR A 32 4.50 4.14 2.83
N VAL A 33 3.82 4.33 3.96
CA VAL A 33 4.34 5.10 5.11
C VAL A 33 5.66 4.52 5.59
N ARG A 34 5.74 3.20 5.74
CA ARG A 34 6.97 2.51 6.14
C ARG A 34 8.09 2.76 5.14
N HIS A 35 7.84 2.54 3.85
CA HIS A 35 8.80 2.79 2.78
C HIS A 35 9.31 4.25 2.81
N ARG A 36 8.40 5.22 2.96
CA ARG A 36 8.75 6.65 3.00
C ARG A 36 9.60 6.98 4.22
N ARG A 37 9.27 6.45 5.40
CA ARG A 37 10.07 6.67 6.61
C ARG A 37 11.46 6.07 6.49
N THR A 38 11.60 4.90 5.87
CA THR A 38 12.90 4.21 5.75
C THR A 38 13.78 4.80 4.65
N ASN A 39 13.22 5.13 3.49
CA ASN A 39 13.99 5.52 2.30
C ASN A 39 13.95 7.02 2.01
N HIS A 40 12.95 7.74 2.53
CA HIS A 40 12.72 9.17 2.30
C HIS A 40 12.40 9.95 3.60
N PRO A 41 13.20 9.82 4.68
CA PRO A 41 12.86 10.35 6.00
C PRO A 41 12.72 11.89 6.06
N ARG A 42 13.25 12.60 5.06
CA ARG A 42 13.19 14.07 4.96
C ARG A 42 12.02 14.60 4.13
N GLN A 43 11.25 13.72 3.51
CA GLN A 43 10.14 14.13 2.65
C GLN A 43 8.80 13.94 3.39
N PRO A 44 7.80 14.80 3.11
CA PRO A 44 6.48 14.64 3.69
C PRO A 44 5.84 13.33 3.26
N ILE A 45 5.05 12.75 4.15
CA ILE A 45 4.25 11.55 3.88
C ILE A 45 2.87 12.04 3.50
N MET A 46 2.37 11.62 2.33
CA MET A 46 1.01 11.94 1.89
C MET A 46 -0.01 11.42 2.90
N SER A 47 -1.11 12.13 3.05
CA SER A 47 -2.30 11.59 3.69
C SER A 47 -2.84 10.38 2.91
N TYR A 48 -3.72 9.60 3.54
CA TYR A 48 -4.36 8.45 2.90
C TYR A 48 -5.13 8.85 1.62
N GLU A 49 -5.86 9.97 1.66
CA GLU A 49 -6.65 10.44 0.52
C GLU A 49 -5.78 10.89 -0.65
N GLU A 50 -4.69 11.62 -0.36
CA GLU A 50 -3.70 12.04 -1.36
C GLU A 50 -3.02 10.82 -2.00
N PHE A 51 -2.59 9.86 -1.18
CA PHE A 51 -2.03 8.60 -1.65
C PHE A 51 -3.01 7.86 -2.56
N PHE A 52 -4.27 7.71 -2.15
CA PHE A 52 -5.28 7.00 -2.92
C PHE A 52 -5.58 7.69 -4.26
N ARG A 53 -5.65 9.03 -4.28
CA ARG A 53 -5.82 9.80 -5.52
C ARG A 53 -4.60 9.64 -6.44
N GLU A 54 -3.38 9.73 -5.89
CA GLU A 54 -2.14 9.54 -6.63
C GLU A 54 -2.08 8.16 -7.31
N ARG A 55 -2.51 7.09 -6.62
CA ARG A 55 -2.59 5.74 -7.21
C ARG A 55 -3.62 5.64 -8.32
N GLN A 56 -4.79 6.25 -8.15
CA GLN A 56 -5.83 6.26 -9.18
C GLN A 56 -5.36 7.02 -10.43
N GLU A 57 -4.75 8.19 -10.24
CA GLU A 57 -4.19 8.98 -11.34
C GLU A 57 -3.08 8.20 -12.06
N ALA A 58 -2.15 7.59 -11.32
CA ALA A 58 -1.08 6.78 -11.90
C ALA A 58 -1.59 5.59 -12.74
N ARG A 59 -2.74 5.01 -12.36
CA ARG A 59 -3.32 3.85 -13.05
C ARG A 59 -4.26 4.21 -14.20
N TYR A 60 -5.07 5.25 -14.03
CA TYR A 60 -6.21 5.54 -14.90
C TYR A 60 -6.07 6.84 -15.70
N ALA A 61 -5.13 7.73 -15.36
CA ALA A 61 -4.89 8.91 -16.19
C ALA A 61 -4.15 8.52 -17.48
N VAL A 62 -4.73 8.87 -18.63
CA VAL A 62 -4.21 8.55 -19.98
C VAL A 62 -2.99 9.42 -20.35
N SER A 63 -2.47 10.24 -19.44
CA SER A 63 -1.37 11.17 -19.70
C SER A 63 0.00 10.51 -19.51
N LYS A 64 0.62 10.16 -20.64
CA LYS A 64 2.06 9.98 -20.88
C LYS A 64 2.90 9.50 -19.69
N GLY A 65 3.01 8.17 -19.58
CA GLY A 65 4.21 7.47 -19.15
C GLY A 65 4.84 7.98 -17.87
N ARG A 66 4.35 7.52 -16.72
CA ARG A 66 5.16 7.50 -15.51
C ARG A 66 5.02 6.15 -14.83
N PHE A 67 5.82 5.20 -15.32
CA PHE A 67 6.25 4.07 -14.50
C PHE A 67 7.03 4.67 -13.32
N ARG A 68 6.36 4.89 -12.19
CA ARG A 68 7.00 5.43 -11.01
C ARG A 68 7.52 4.25 -10.20
N GLY A 69 8.82 3.98 -10.36
CA GLY A 69 9.56 3.25 -9.35
C GLY A 69 9.60 4.02 -8.02
N CYS A 70 10.13 3.34 -7.00
CA CYS A 70 10.35 3.81 -5.63
C CYS A 70 9.11 4.21 -4.80
N CYS A 71 7.96 4.59 -5.36
CA CYS A 71 6.77 4.99 -4.58
C CYS A 71 5.47 4.43 -5.15
#